data_AF-A0A5P8W349-F1
#
_entry.id   AF-A0A5P8W349-F1
#
_cell.length_a   1.000
_cell.length_b   1.000
_cell.length_c   1.000
_cell.angle_alpha   90.00
_cell.angle_beta   90.00
_cell.angle_gamma   90.00
#
_symmetry.space_group_name_H-M   'P 1'
#
loop_
_entity.id
_entity.type
_entity.pdbx_description
1 polymer ?
#
loop_
_entity_poly.entity_id
_entity_poly.type
_entity_poly.pdbx_seq_one_letter_code
_entity_poly.pdbx_strand_id
1 'polypeptide(L)'
;MAKLDEYRQYIKDLLQQHASIVWDNRIQAQIIYDTEHDHYQLVYVGWREQDRIYGPVLHLDIIDEKIWIQQDGTEVGIANELVELGVPKEDIVLGFQLPSVRKYTDFAVT
;
A
#
# COMPACT_ATOMS: atom_id res chain seq x y z
N MET A 1 -10.15 -17.81 1.64
CA MET A 1 -10.69 -17.10 2.82
C MET A 1 -9.61 -16.81 3.85
N ALA A 2 -9.03 -17.79 4.57
CA ALA A 2 -7.97 -17.51 5.57
C ALA A 2 -6.77 -16.69 5.04
N LYS A 3 -6.27 -17.03 3.84
CA LYS A 3 -5.22 -16.28 3.14
C LYS A 3 -5.60 -14.81 2.87
N LEU A 4 -6.85 -14.58 2.46
CA LEU A 4 -7.36 -13.25 2.16
C LEU A 4 -7.48 -12.40 3.42
N ASP A 5 -8.00 -13.00 4.51
CA ASP A 5 -8.11 -12.32 5.80
C ASP A 5 -6.73 -11.98 6.39
N GLU A 6 -5.74 -12.84 6.17
CA GLU A 6 -4.33 -12.59 6.52
C GLU A 6 -3.76 -11.40 5.71
N TYR A 7 -3.97 -11.35 4.39
CA TYR A 7 -3.53 -10.22 3.56
C TYR A 7 -4.18 -8.90 3.98
N ARG A 8 -5.49 -8.93 4.25
CA ARG A 8 -6.20 -7.75 4.79
C ARG A 8 -5.58 -7.28 6.10
N GLN A 9 -5.19 -8.21 6.97
CA GLN A 9 -4.56 -7.87 8.24
C GLN A 9 -3.16 -7.27 8.03
N TYR A 10 -2.31 -7.90 7.21
CA TYR A 10 -0.97 -7.38 6.87
C TYR A 10 -1.02 -5.99 6.26
N ILE A 11 -1.95 -5.74 5.31
CA ILE A 11 -2.12 -4.41 4.71
C ILE A 11 -2.51 -3.39 5.78
N LYS A 12 -3.50 -3.70 6.63
CA LYS A 12 -3.94 -2.79 7.70
C LYS A 12 -2.83 -2.47 8.69
N ASP A 13 -2.06 -3.47 9.10
CA ASP A 13 -0.96 -3.30 10.06
C ASP A 13 0.16 -2.45 9.47
N LEU A 14 0.55 -2.70 8.21
CA LEU A 14 1.54 -1.88 7.50
C LEU A 14 1.06 -0.43 7.36
N LEU A 15 -0.20 -0.20 6.96
CA LEU A 15 -0.74 1.17 6.86
C LEU A 15 -0.74 1.89 8.21
N GLN A 16 -1.05 1.19 9.31
CA GLN A 16 -0.98 1.75 10.67
C GLN A 16 0.46 2.06 11.08
N GLN A 17 1.40 1.16 10.79
CA GLN A 17 2.82 1.38 11.05
C GLN A 17 3.32 2.63 10.33
N HIS A 18 3.07 2.74 9.03
CA HIS A 18 3.49 3.90 8.23
C HIS A 18 2.78 5.20 8.63
N ALA A 19 1.51 5.14 9.04
CA ALA A 19 0.79 6.29 9.58
C ALA A 19 1.41 6.83 10.87
N SER A 20 2.00 5.97 11.71
CA SER A 20 2.59 6.35 12.99
C SER A 20 3.91 7.14 12.87
N ILE A 21 4.52 7.16 11.67
CA ILE A 21 5.85 7.75 11.41
C ILE A 21 5.73 9.21 10.89
N VAL A 22 4.51 9.76 10.74
CA VAL A 22 4.34 11.16 10.31
C VAL A 22 5.11 12.11 11.24
N TRP A 23 6.03 12.87 10.64
CA TRP A 23 7.04 13.65 11.35
C TRP A 23 6.65 15.11 11.58
N ASP A 24 5.61 15.60 10.92
CA ASP A 24 5.13 16.98 11.02
C ASP A 24 3.71 17.02 11.59
N ASN A 25 3.51 17.69 12.72
CA ASN A 25 2.21 17.80 13.37
C ASN A 25 1.16 18.61 12.59
N ARG A 26 1.57 19.31 11.54
CA ARG A 26 0.67 20.01 10.60
C ARG A 26 0.15 19.09 9.48
N ILE A 27 0.66 17.86 9.42
CA ILE A 27 0.26 16.83 8.48
C ILE A 27 -0.45 15.73 9.27
N GLN A 28 -1.64 15.35 8.81
CA GLN A 28 -2.37 14.21 9.33
C GLN A 28 -2.19 13.01 8.41
N ALA A 29 -1.76 11.87 8.97
CA ALA A 29 -1.94 10.57 8.34
C ALA A 29 -3.38 10.13 8.54
N GLN A 30 -4.12 10.02 7.44
CA GLN A 30 -5.48 9.49 7.42
C GLN A 30 -5.47 8.13 6.75
N ILE A 31 -5.99 7.14 7.45
CA ILE A 31 -6.15 5.79 6.92
C ILE A 31 -7.58 5.61 6.44
N ILE A 32 -7.74 5.06 5.24
CA ILE A 32 -9.04 4.82 4.61
C ILE A 32 -9.11 3.33 4.28
N TYR A 33 -10.09 2.66 4.86
CA TYR A 33 -10.36 1.24 4.60
C TYR A 33 -11.74 1.10 3.95
N ASP A 34 -11.76 0.47 2.80
CA ASP A 34 -12.94 -0.12 2.20
C ASP A 34 -12.76 -1.63 2.20
N THR A 35 -13.22 -2.28 3.28
CA THR A 35 -13.09 -3.74 3.43
C THR A 35 -14.13 -4.52 2.63
N GLU A 36 -15.16 -3.86 2.10
CA GLU A 36 -16.15 -4.51 1.23
C GLU A 36 -15.59 -4.67 -0.20
N HIS A 37 -14.88 -3.66 -0.68
CA HIS A 37 -14.29 -3.65 -2.02
C HIS A 37 -12.78 -3.93 -2.04
N ASP A 38 -12.19 -4.17 -0.86
CA ASP A 38 -10.76 -4.44 -0.65
C ASP A 38 -9.84 -3.31 -1.18
N HIS A 39 -10.15 -2.06 -0.83
CA HIS A 39 -9.31 -0.89 -1.08
C HIS A 39 -8.76 -0.30 0.22
N TYR A 40 -7.46 -0.04 0.26
CA TYR A 40 -6.75 0.37 1.47
C TYR A 40 -5.77 1.51 1.18
N GLN A 41 -5.94 2.66 1.83
CA GLN A 41 -5.11 3.85 1.59
C GLN A 41 -4.57 4.47 2.87
N LEU A 42 -3.35 5.00 2.78
CA LEU A 42 -2.80 6.00 3.68
C LEU A 42 -2.67 7.31 2.91
N VAL A 43 -3.36 8.34 3.37
CA VAL A 43 -3.40 9.67 2.75
C VAL A 43 -2.79 10.69 3.71
N TYR A 44 -1.93 11.55 3.20
CA TYR A 44 -1.48 12.71 3.96
C TYR A 44 -2.36 13.91 3.67
N VAL A 45 -2.80 14.59 4.73
CA VAL A 45 -3.69 15.75 4.67
C VAL A 45 -3.16 16.84 5.59
N GLY A 46 -2.72 17.96 5.03
CA GLY A 46 -2.14 19.02 5.83
C GLY A 46 -1.52 20.15 5.04
N TRP A 47 -0.64 20.89 5.68
CA TRP A 47 0.11 21.97 5.07
C TRP A 47 1.56 21.93 5.55
N ARG A 48 2.49 22.25 4.66
CA ARG A 48 3.87 22.56 5.00
C ARG A 48 4.11 24.01 4.63
N GLU A 49 4.12 24.89 5.63
CA GLU A 49 4.16 26.34 5.41
C GLU A 49 3.01 26.82 4.49
N GLN A 50 3.32 27.25 3.27
CA GLN A 50 2.35 27.70 2.27
C GLN A 50 1.94 26.61 1.28
N ASP A 51 2.57 25.42 1.35
CA ASP A 51 2.33 24.32 0.43
C ASP A 51 1.27 23.37 0.97
N ARG A 52 0.26 23.08 0.14
CA ARG A 52 -0.76 22.08 0.45
C ARG A 52 -0.15 20.69 0.34
N ILE A 53 -0.24 19.92 1.41
CA ILE A 53 0.06 18.48 1.39
C ILE A 53 -1.26 17.72 1.31
N TYR A 54 -1.49 17.07 0.16
CA TYR A 54 -2.66 16.25 -0.06
C TYR A 54 -2.38 15.15 -1.08
N GLY A 55 -2.58 13.90 -0.68
CA GLY A 55 -2.53 12.77 -1.61
C GLY A 55 -2.25 11.43 -0.94
N PRO A 56 -2.51 10.32 -1.65
CA PRO A 56 -2.17 8.98 -1.19
C PRO A 56 -0.65 8.81 -1.14
N VAL A 57 -0.15 8.34 0.01
CA VAL A 57 1.23 7.92 0.21
C VAL A 57 1.38 6.42 -0.06
N LEU A 58 0.39 5.64 0.38
CA LEU A 58 0.28 4.22 0.09
C LEU A 58 -1.15 3.93 -0.38
N HIS A 59 -1.27 3.07 -1.40
CA HIS A 59 -2.55 2.56 -1.87
C HIS A 59 -2.37 1.11 -2.28
N LEU A 60 -3.10 0.22 -1.59
CA LEU A 60 -3.11 -1.21 -1.85
C LEU A 60 -4.55 -1.68 -2.08
N ASP A 61 -4.72 -2.57 -3.04
CA ASP A 61 -5.97 -3.30 -3.26
C ASP A 61 -5.75 -4.79 -3.04
N ILE A 62 -6.84 -5.54 -2.84
CA ILE A 62 -6.83 -6.98 -3.08
C ILE A 62 -7.74 -7.30 -4.26
N ILE A 63 -7.15 -7.79 -5.35
CA ILE A 63 -7.85 -8.11 -6.60
C ILE A 63 -7.46 -9.53 -6.99
N ASP A 64 -8.44 -10.38 -7.30
CA ASP A 64 -8.23 -11.78 -7.67
C ASP A 64 -7.31 -12.55 -6.70
N GLU A 65 -7.54 -12.34 -5.39
CA GLU A 65 -6.79 -12.92 -4.27
C GLU A 65 -5.31 -12.49 -4.16
N LYS A 66 -4.92 -11.40 -4.83
CA LYS A 66 -3.55 -10.84 -4.82
C LYS A 66 -3.52 -9.41 -4.31
N ILE A 67 -2.40 -9.03 -3.70
CA ILE A 67 -2.16 -7.68 -3.23
C ILE A 67 -1.64 -6.83 -4.38
N TRP A 68 -2.40 -5.80 -4.76
CA TRP A 68 -2.02 -4.85 -5.81
C TRP A 68 -1.52 -3.57 -5.17
N ILE A 69 -0.29 -3.18 -5.46
CA ILE A 69 0.29 -1.91 -4.99
C ILE A 69 0.04 -0.85 -6.06
N GLN A 70 -0.91 0.04 -5.81
CA GLN A 70 -1.32 1.08 -6.75
C GLN A 70 -0.50 2.37 -6.61
N GLN A 71 -0.02 2.64 -5.40
CA GLN A 71 0.85 3.77 -5.08
C GLN A 71 1.78 3.36 -3.95
N ASP A 72 3.07 3.66 -4.09
CA ASP A 72 4.08 3.42 -3.06
C ASP A 72 5.00 4.63 -2.92
N GLY A 73 4.82 5.38 -1.84
CA GLY A 73 5.65 6.52 -1.48
C GLY A 73 6.76 6.20 -0.48
N THR A 74 7.00 4.92 -0.17
CA THR A 74 8.04 4.49 0.79
C THR A 74 9.40 4.31 0.10
N GLU A 75 10.48 4.46 0.85
CA GLU A 75 11.85 4.26 0.32
C GLU A 75 12.21 2.77 0.18
N VAL A 76 11.84 1.96 1.18
CA VAL A 76 12.10 0.50 1.19
C VAL A 76 11.21 -0.24 0.20
N GLY A 77 10.01 0.28 -0.04
CA GLY A 77 8.99 -0.32 -0.89
C GLY A 77 8.13 -1.31 -0.12
N ILE A 78 6.82 -1.05 -0.07
CA ILE A 78 5.86 -1.87 0.69
C ILE A 78 5.77 -3.31 0.15
N ALA A 79 6.13 -3.53 -1.11
CA ALA A 79 6.26 -4.86 -1.69
C ALA A 79 7.27 -5.73 -0.94
N ASN A 80 8.40 -5.14 -0.50
CA ASN A 80 9.44 -5.86 0.23
C ASN A 80 8.98 -6.17 1.66
N GLU A 81 8.30 -5.23 2.32
CA GLU A 81 7.73 -5.44 3.65
C GLU A 81 6.70 -6.58 3.66
N LEU A 82 5.86 -6.67 2.62
CA LEU A 82 4.92 -7.79 2.45
C LEU A 82 5.65 -9.14 2.27
N VAL A 83 6.76 -9.17 1.53
CA VAL A 83 7.59 -10.37 1.39
C VAL A 83 8.22 -10.78 2.72
N GLU A 84 8.67 -9.82 3.53
CA GLU A 84 9.22 -10.08 4.88
C GLU A 84 8.16 -10.66 5.83
N LEU A 85 6.89 -10.26 5.67
CA LEU A 85 5.74 -10.85 6.36
C LEU A 85 5.34 -12.23 5.80
N GLY A 86 6.03 -12.73 4.78
CA GLY A 86 5.82 -14.06 4.21
C GLY A 86 4.84 -14.11 3.03
N VAL A 87 4.43 -12.97 2.48
CA VAL A 87 3.59 -12.95 1.26
C VAL A 87 4.44 -13.40 0.06
N PRO A 88 4.03 -14.44 -0.68
CA PRO A 88 4.75 -14.87 -1.87
C PRO A 88 4.78 -13.77 -2.93
N LYS A 89 5.90 -13.62 -3.65
CA LYS A 89 6.03 -12.58 -4.69
C LYS A 89 4.99 -12.74 -5.81
N GLU A 90 4.56 -13.96 -6.07
CA GLU A 90 3.51 -14.33 -7.04
C GLU A 90 2.09 -13.89 -6.62
N ASP A 91 1.91 -13.47 -5.38
CA ASP A 91 0.66 -12.90 -4.83
C ASP A 91 0.71 -11.37 -4.70
N ILE A 92 1.81 -10.74 -5.14
CA ILE A 92 1.98 -9.28 -5.12
C ILE A 92 2.07 -8.78 -6.56
N VAL A 93 1.32 -7.74 -6.90
CA VAL A 93 1.34 -7.08 -8.21
C VAL A 93 1.75 -5.62 -8.03
N LEU A 94 2.77 -5.20 -8.78
CA LEU A 94 3.15 -3.79 -8.85
C LEU A 94 2.19 -3.04 -9.79
N GLY A 95 1.03 -2.63 -9.26
CA GLY A 95 -0.06 -1.97 -9.99
C GLY A 95 0.37 -0.67 -10.67
N PHE A 96 1.22 0.12 -10.01
CA PHE A 96 1.79 1.36 -10.57
C PHE A 96 2.74 1.14 -11.77
N GLN A 97 3.23 -0.09 -11.98
CA GLN A 97 4.04 -0.41 -13.16
C GLN A 97 3.15 -0.68 -14.37
N LEU A 98 3.62 -0.27 -15.56
CA LEU A 98 2.94 -0.56 -16.82
C LEU A 98 2.71 -2.08 -16.98
N PRO A 99 1.54 -2.54 -17.43
CA PRO A 99 1.26 -3.98 -17.56
C PRO A 99 2.30 -4.74 -18.38
N SER A 100 2.85 -4.12 -19.43
CA SER A 100 3.87 -4.73 -20.29
C SER A 100 5.23 -4.91 -19.63
N VAL A 101 5.54 -4.17 -18.56
CA VAL A 101 6.82 -4.24 -17.86
C VAL A 101 6.81 -5.19 -16.67
N ARG A 102 5.64 -5.50 -16.10
CA ARG A 102 5.51 -6.34 -14.89
C ARG A 102 6.15 -7.72 -15.05
N LYS A 103 6.11 -8.29 -16.26
CA LYS A 103 6.77 -9.58 -16.59
C LYS A 103 8.30 -9.58 -16.46
N TYR A 104 8.92 -8.40 -16.34
CA TYR A 104 10.36 -8.24 -16.11
C TYR A 104 10.68 -7.94 -14.64
N THR A 105 9.68 -7.97 -13.76
CA THR A 105 9.84 -7.85 -12.31
C THR A 105 9.81 -9.24 -11.68
N ASP A 106 10.24 -9.36 -10.43
CA ASP A 106 10.15 -10.60 -9.66
C ASP A 106 8.73 -10.89 -9.12
N PHE A 107 7.78 -9.99 -9.39
CA PHE A 107 6.42 -10.01 -8.85
C PHE A 107 5.41 -10.48 -9.90
N ALA A 108 4.16 -10.71 -9.49
CA ALA A 108 3.11 -11.12 -10.40
C ALA A 108 2.76 -10.07 -11.46
N VAL A 109 2.33 -10.56 -12.62
CA VAL A 109 1.90 -9.72 -13.76
C VAL A 109 0.47 -9.20 -13.57
N THR A 110 -0.38 -10.04 -12.98
CA THR A 110 -1.80 -9.87 -12.68
C THR A 110 -2.13 -10.59 -11.39
#